data_AF-A0A7X8P7H7-F1
#
_entry.id   AF-A0A7X8P7H7-F1
#
_cell.length_a   1.000
_cell.length_b   1.000
_cell.length_c   1.000
_cell.angle_alpha   90.00
_cell.angle_beta   90.00
_cell.angle_gamma   90.00
#
_symmetry.space_group_name_H-M   'P 1'
#
loop_
_entity.id
_entity.type
_entity.pdbx_description
1 polymer ?
#
loop_
_entity_poly.entity_id
_entity_poly.type
_entity_poly.pdbx_seq_one_letter_code
_entity_poly.pdbx_strand_id
1 'polypeptide(L)'
;MTFTTGRKTVKLALAASALLASEPLLAQAANGVGTPFELAFWQSVAGSDDPAVYDAYLAQYPAGTFSALAKAKVATLRRAAPAVAAVPAAPPVAAAIVQPAVVKAESAAPAGSDAALLSELAKSQEAGVSTQKAVVAQGFALPARPVLQDVADLPLPTSFCTAEQRNAFYETRYKPVLELARANNAAAIAHMKALQDAYDSHQLSRDPAPMNALAAEARDYQQQVAAMTYSRQAAVVRQFDAVMAVPVNACQLAEVAK
;
A
#
# COMPACT_ATOMS: atom_id res chain seq x y z
N MET A 1 7.21 62.70 28.56
CA MET A 1 8.37 62.47 27.67
C MET A 1 9.60 62.30 28.57
N THR A 2 9.81 61.23 29.36
CA THR A 2 9.88 59.78 29.12
C THR A 2 10.86 59.37 28.01
N PHE A 3 12.09 59.05 28.40
CA PHE A 3 12.85 57.95 27.81
C PHE A 3 13.54 57.14 28.92
N THR A 4 12.75 56.23 29.48
CA THR A 4 13.12 54.94 30.08
C THR A 4 13.92 54.15 29.03
N THR A 5 14.98 53.40 29.28
CA THR A 5 14.95 52.11 30.01
C THR A 5 16.35 51.51 30.01
N GLY A 6 16.89 51.21 31.19
CA GLY A 6 17.88 50.14 31.34
C GLY A 6 17.16 48.81 31.52
N ARG A 7 17.72 47.71 30.97
CA ARG A 7 17.71 46.37 31.59
C ARG A 7 18.32 45.29 30.69
N LYS A 8 19.17 44.50 31.36
CA LYS A 8 19.24 43.03 31.34
C LYS A 8 19.99 42.36 30.18
N THR A 9 21.19 41.91 30.53
CA THR A 9 21.78 40.61 30.17
C THR A 9 20.77 39.65 29.51
N VAL A 10 20.95 39.43 28.22
CA VAL A 10 20.27 38.37 27.47
C VAL A 10 20.92 37.05 27.90
N LYS A 11 20.21 36.29 28.73
CA LYS A 11 20.49 34.86 28.90
C LYS A 11 20.20 34.21 27.55
N LEU A 12 21.25 33.69 26.93
CA LEU A 12 21.18 32.85 25.75
C LEU A 12 20.43 31.56 26.16
N ALA A 13 19.11 31.57 26.00
CA ALA A 13 18.31 30.36 26.11
C ALA A 13 18.65 29.50 24.89
N LEU A 14 19.30 28.37 25.16
CA LEU A 14 19.59 27.32 24.21
C LEU A 14 18.27 26.83 23.63
N ALA A 15 17.92 27.28 22.42
CA ALA A 15 16.83 26.72 21.64
C ALA A 15 17.27 25.36 21.10
N ALA A 16 17.24 24.34 21.95
CA ALA A 16 17.39 22.94 21.57
C ALA A 16 16.03 22.26 21.74
N SER A 17 15.09 22.57 20.86
CA SER A 17 13.81 21.87 20.78
C SER A 17 13.25 21.97 19.36
N ALA A 18 13.89 21.28 18.44
CA ALA A 18 13.28 20.86 17.17
C ALA A 18 14.22 19.85 16.51
N LEU A 19 14.13 18.57 16.86
CA LEU A 19 14.64 17.42 16.08
C LEU A 19 14.21 16.10 16.75
N LEU A 20 12.89 15.88 16.90
CA LEU A 20 12.31 14.55 17.13
C LEU A 20 11.00 14.46 16.34
N ALA A 21 11.11 14.37 15.02
CA ALA A 21 9.99 14.00 14.15
C ALA A 21 10.52 13.42 12.83
N SER A 22 11.38 12.41 12.93
CA SER A 22 11.82 11.63 11.77
C SER A 22 12.01 10.15 12.11
N GLU A 23 11.25 9.64 13.09
CA GLU A 23 11.23 8.21 13.45
C GLU A 23 10.21 7.32 12.70
N PRO A 24 9.18 7.78 11.95
CA PRO A 24 8.23 6.82 11.41
C PRO A 24 8.89 5.95 10.32
N LEU A 25 9.69 6.52 9.43
CA LEU A 25 10.24 5.81 8.28
C LEU A 25 11.18 4.64 8.64
N LEU A 26 12.00 4.76 9.70
CA LEU A 26 12.91 3.69 10.12
C LEU A 26 12.16 2.53 10.81
N ALA A 27 11.14 2.82 11.61
CA ALA A 27 10.32 1.79 12.24
C ALA A 27 9.43 1.05 11.21
N GLN A 28 8.97 1.73 10.16
CA GLN A 28 8.20 1.10 9.08
C GLN A 28 9.02 0.09 8.28
N ALA A 29 10.29 0.37 8.01
CA ALA A 29 11.18 -0.57 7.33
C ALA A 29 11.43 -1.85 8.16
N ALA A 30 11.47 -1.72 9.50
CA ALA A 30 11.65 -2.85 10.41
C ALA A 30 10.38 -3.74 10.54
N ASN A 31 9.19 -3.18 10.36
CA ASN A 31 7.93 -3.93 10.43
C ASN A 31 7.56 -4.67 9.14
N GLY A 32 8.40 -4.59 8.10
CA GLY A 32 8.14 -5.27 6.83
C GLY A 32 7.08 -4.58 5.96
N VAL A 33 6.90 -3.27 6.08
CA VAL A 33 6.07 -2.49 5.15
C VAL A 33 6.63 -2.59 3.73
N GLY A 34 5.77 -2.87 2.76
CA GLY A 34 6.10 -3.07 1.34
C GLY A 34 6.73 -4.43 1.04
N THR A 35 6.82 -5.34 2.02
CA THR A 35 7.43 -6.65 1.84
C THR A 35 6.42 -7.74 1.45
N PRO A 36 6.88 -8.89 0.94
CA PRO A 36 6.04 -10.06 0.72
C PRO A 36 5.27 -10.53 1.97
N PHE A 37 5.80 -10.29 3.18
CA PHE A 37 5.10 -10.61 4.42
C PHE A 37 3.88 -9.72 4.64
N GLU A 38 3.99 -8.42 4.35
CA GLU A 38 2.82 -7.52 4.37
C GLU A 38 1.79 -7.96 3.32
N LEU A 39 2.24 -8.34 2.12
CA LEU A 39 1.34 -8.80 1.07
C LEU A 39 0.61 -10.11 1.46
N ALA A 40 1.30 -11.07 2.04
CA ALA A 40 0.69 -12.32 2.52
C ALA A 40 -0.32 -12.07 3.65
N PHE A 41 0.03 -11.20 4.60
CA PHE A 41 -0.91 -10.78 5.64
C PHE A 41 -2.13 -10.10 5.03
N TRP A 42 -1.92 -9.14 4.13
CA TRP A 42 -2.99 -8.43 3.45
C TRP A 42 -3.91 -9.39 2.68
N GLN A 43 -3.36 -10.35 1.93
CA GLN A 43 -4.14 -11.37 1.22
C GLN A 43 -5.02 -12.21 2.16
N SER A 44 -4.54 -12.52 3.36
CA SER A 44 -5.32 -13.26 4.36
C SER A 44 -6.51 -12.48 4.92
N VAL A 45 -6.43 -11.14 4.95
CA VAL A 45 -7.48 -10.28 5.54
C VAL A 45 -8.33 -9.54 4.51
N ALA A 46 -7.86 -9.37 3.26
CA ALA A 46 -8.46 -8.50 2.25
C ALA A 46 -9.91 -8.85 1.89
N GLY A 47 -10.29 -10.13 2.04
CA GLY A 47 -11.63 -10.64 1.75
C GLY A 47 -12.54 -10.84 2.96
N SER A 48 -12.11 -10.47 4.18
CA SER A 48 -12.93 -10.64 5.39
C SER A 48 -14.01 -9.56 5.51
N ASP A 49 -15.14 -9.91 6.11
CA ASP A 49 -16.20 -8.96 6.50
C ASP A 49 -16.09 -8.54 7.98
N ASP A 50 -15.05 -8.99 8.70
CA ASP A 50 -14.81 -8.61 10.09
C ASP A 50 -13.93 -7.34 10.16
N PRO A 51 -14.41 -6.21 10.73
CA PRO A 51 -13.58 -5.02 10.90
C PRO A 51 -12.33 -5.27 11.77
N ALA A 52 -12.36 -6.22 12.71
CA ALA A 52 -11.26 -6.47 13.63
C ALA A 52 -9.99 -6.97 12.91
N VAL A 53 -10.12 -7.72 11.81
CA VAL A 53 -8.95 -8.20 11.06
C VAL A 53 -8.23 -7.08 10.32
N TYR A 54 -8.96 -6.04 9.91
CA TYR A 54 -8.38 -4.85 9.30
C TYR A 54 -7.77 -3.92 10.35
N ASP A 55 -8.35 -3.82 11.55
CA ASP A 55 -7.73 -3.12 12.68
C ASP A 55 -6.40 -3.78 13.09
N ALA A 56 -6.33 -5.12 13.08
CA ALA A 56 -5.10 -5.86 13.32
C ALA A 56 -4.03 -5.57 12.26
N TYR A 57 -4.42 -5.53 10.97
CA TYR A 57 -3.53 -5.09 9.90
C TYR A 57 -3.02 -3.65 10.15
N LEU A 58 -3.89 -2.72 10.56
CA LEU A 58 -3.52 -1.34 10.84
C LEU A 58 -2.62 -1.17 12.07
N ALA A 59 -2.76 -2.04 13.08
CA ALA A 59 -1.88 -2.04 14.24
C ALA A 59 -0.46 -2.51 13.86
N GLN A 60 -0.37 -3.54 13.02
CA GLN A 60 0.90 -4.09 12.56
C GLN A 60 1.59 -3.20 11.51
N TYR A 61 0.79 -2.62 10.60
CA TYR A 61 1.23 -1.80 9.48
C TYR A 61 0.48 -0.44 9.49
N PRO A 62 0.77 0.46 10.45
CA PRO A 62 0.03 1.72 10.63
C PRO A 62 0.23 2.73 9.48
N ALA A 63 1.40 2.67 8.85
CA ALA A 63 1.74 3.36 7.60
C ALA A 63 2.12 2.35 6.50
N GLY A 64 1.54 1.15 6.57
CA GLY A 64 1.60 0.11 5.57
C GLY A 64 1.05 0.49 4.20
N THR A 65 1.36 -0.34 3.22
CA THR A 65 0.96 -0.16 1.82
C THR A 65 -0.56 -0.15 1.66
N PHE A 66 -1.28 -0.90 2.49
CA PHE A 66 -2.74 -1.05 2.44
C PHE A 66 -3.47 -0.31 3.58
N SER A 67 -2.79 0.54 4.36
CA SER A 67 -3.40 1.17 5.55
C SER A 67 -4.57 2.10 5.22
N ALA A 68 -4.49 2.84 4.12
CA ALA A 68 -5.61 3.67 3.66
C ALA A 68 -6.84 2.81 3.33
N LEU A 69 -6.62 1.63 2.73
CA LEU A 69 -7.67 0.70 2.35
C LEU A 69 -8.29 -0.01 3.55
N ALA A 70 -7.46 -0.50 4.47
CA ALA A 70 -7.94 -1.08 5.72
C ALA A 70 -8.78 -0.08 6.53
N LYS A 71 -8.37 1.19 6.63
CA LYS A 71 -9.17 2.26 7.28
C LYS A 71 -10.52 2.45 6.59
N ALA A 72 -10.54 2.48 5.26
CA ALA A 72 -11.78 2.64 4.49
C ALA A 72 -12.72 1.44 4.68
N LYS A 73 -12.19 0.21 4.67
CA LYS A 73 -12.95 -1.03 4.90
C LYS A 73 -13.58 -1.07 6.29
N VAL A 74 -12.79 -0.78 7.34
CA VAL A 74 -13.29 -0.67 8.72
C VAL A 74 -14.42 0.35 8.82
N ALA A 75 -14.25 1.53 8.20
CA ALA A 75 -15.25 2.58 8.22
C ALA A 75 -16.55 2.20 7.49
N THR A 76 -16.48 1.37 6.45
CA THR A 76 -17.66 0.85 5.74
C THR A 76 -18.34 -0.27 6.53
N LEU A 77 -17.58 -1.24 7.02
CA LEU A 77 -18.11 -2.38 7.79
C LEU A 77 -18.77 -1.93 9.10
N ARG A 78 -18.16 -0.98 9.81
CA ARG A 78 -18.75 -0.40 11.03
C ARG A 78 -19.99 0.46 10.77
N ARG A 79 -20.15 1.00 9.56
CA ARG A 79 -21.39 1.69 9.14
C ARG A 79 -22.48 0.73 8.68
N ALA A 80 -22.10 -0.45 8.19
CA ALA A 80 -23.02 -1.49 7.75
C ALA A 80 -23.51 -2.40 8.90
N ALA A 81 -22.78 -2.46 10.02
CA ALA A 81 -23.20 -3.19 11.20
C ALA A 81 -24.33 -2.44 11.93
N PRO A 82 -25.51 -3.05 12.18
CA PRO A 82 -26.45 -2.50 13.14
C PRO A 82 -25.78 -2.47 14.52
N ALA A 83 -25.96 -1.37 15.25
CA ALA A 83 -25.38 -1.16 16.57
C ALA A 83 -25.87 -2.23 17.56
N VAL A 84 -25.18 -3.36 17.62
CA VAL A 84 -25.29 -4.32 18.71
C VAL A 84 -24.17 -4.00 19.70
N ALA A 85 -24.61 -3.80 20.94
CA ALA A 85 -23.88 -3.27 22.08
C ALA A 85 -22.43 -3.77 22.22
N ALA A 86 -21.57 -2.83 22.61
CA ALA A 86 -20.22 -3.09 23.08
C ALA A 86 -20.23 -4.13 24.21
N VAL A 87 -19.52 -5.24 24.00
CA VAL A 87 -19.11 -6.15 25.08
C VAL A 87 -17.71 -5.69 25.52
N PRO A 88 -17.46 -5.46 26.83
CA PRO A 88 -16.19 -4.91 27.29
C PRO A 88 -15.04 -5.89 27.08
N ALA A 89 -13.88 -5.33 26.73
CA ALA A 89 -12.62 -6.03 26.52
C ALA A 89 -12.20 -6.83 27.76
N ALA A 90 -11.95 -8.13 27.56
CA ALA A 90 -11.25 -8.98 28.52
C ALA A 90 -9.73 -8.67 28.48
N PRO A 91 -9.02 -8.80 29.61
CA PRO A 91 -7.64 -8.33 29.76
C PRO A 91 -6.63 -9.21 28.99
N PRO A 92 -5.44 -8.66 28.62
CA PRO A 92 -4.42 -9.43 27.94
C PRO A 92 -3.77 -10.44 28.89
N VAL A 93 -3.83 -11.72 28.54
CA VAL A 93 -2.94 -12.75 29.09
C VAL A 93 -1.54 -12.50 28.54
N ALA A 94 -0.65 -12.07 29.43
CA ALA A 94 0.77 -11.92 29.19
C ALA A 94 1.41 -13.29 28.88
N ALA A 95 1.86 -13.47 27.64
CA ALA A 95 2.79 -14.54 27.31
C ALA A 95 4.20 -14.13 27.80
N ALA A 96 4.69 -14.83 28.82
CA ALA A 96 6.05 -14.68 29.33
C ALA A 96 7.06 -15.17 28.29
N ILE A 97 7.95 -14.28 27.86
CA ILE A 97 9.11 -14.60 27.03
C ILE A 97 10.26 -14.93 28.00
N VAL A 98 10.75 -16.18 27.97
CA VAL A 98 11.96 -16.60 28.64
C VAL A 98 13.16 -16.16 27.79
N GLN A 99 13.99 -15.27 28.32
CA GLN A 99 15.32 -14.96 27.76
C GLN A 99 16.34 -16.04 28.19
N PRO A 100 17.42 -16.22 27.41
CA PRO A 100 18.72 -16.23 28.05
C PRO A 100 19.71 -15.22 27.45
N ALA A 101 20.58 -14.79 28.35
CA ALA A 101 21.53 -13.70 28.27
C ALA A 101 22.80 -14.00 27.45
N VAL A 102 23.24 -12.96 26.72
CA VAL A 102 24.59 -12.36 26.66
C VAL A 102 25.81 -13.25 26.41
N VAL A 103 26.51 -12.96 25.30
CA VAL A 103 27.98 -12.81 25.31
C VAL A 103 28.37 -11.49 24.66
N LYS A 104 29.08 -10.68 25.44
CA LYS A 104 29.76 -9.45 25.05
C LYS A 104 31.17 -9.81 24.57
N ALA A 105 31.62 -9.24 23.46
CA ALA A 105 33.04 -9.09 23.15
C ALA A 105 33.30 -7.68 22.61
N GLU A 106 34.39 -7.11 23.08
CA GLU A 106 34.72 -5.70 23.15
C GLU A 106 35.69 -5.26 22.03
N SER A 107 35.31 -4.19 21.31
CA SER A 107 36.08 -3.00 20.88
C SER A 107 37.50 -3.10 20.25
N ALA A 108 37.68 -2.47 19.08
CA ALA A 108 38.61 -1.34 18.83
C ALA A 108 38.52 -0.81 17.37
N ALA A 109 38.60 0.53 17.21
CA ALA A 109 38.35 1.35 16.00
C ALA A 109 39.60 1.51 15.07
N PRO A 110 39.66 2.32 13.96
CA PRO A 110 39.15 3.70 13.85
C PRO A 110 38.38 4.08 12.57
N ALA A 111 37.70 5.23 12.67
CA ALA A 111 36.99 5.93 11.62
C ALA A 111 37.91 6.44 10.49
N GLY A 112 37.47 6.27 9.24
CA GLY A 112 38.12 6.77 8.03
C GLY A 112 37.13 6.92 6.86
N SER A 113 36.64 8.15 6.68
CA SER A 113 36.00 8.74 5.49
C SER A 113 34.76 8.05 4.87
N ASP A 114 33.58 8.34 5.42
CA ASP A 114 32.28 8.08 4.78
C ASP A 114 32.11 8.78 3.42
N ALA A 115 32.89 9.84 3.16
CA ALA A 115 32.86 10.57 1.89
C ALA A 115 33.44 9.78 0.71
N ALA A 116 34.39 8.87 0.95
CA ALA A 116 34.97 8.05 -0.12
C ALA A 116 34.02 6.91 -0.53
N LEU A 117 33.32 6.33 0.45
CA LEU A 117 32.32 5.27 0.25
C LEU A 117 31.07 5.79 -0.45
N LEU A 118 30.65 7.02 -0.13
CA LEU A 118 29.56 7.70 -0.84
C LEU A 118 29.92 8.05 -2.29
N SER A 119 31.18 8.39 -2.57
CA SER A 119 31.63 8.68 -3.94
C SER A 119 31.83 7.42 -4.80
N GLU A 120 32.13 6.27 -4.19
CA GLU A 120 32.14 4.94 -4.81
C GLU A 120 30.71 4.44 -5.10
N LEU A 121 29.77 4.65 -4.17
CA LEU A 121 28.34 4.37 -4.39
C LEU A 121 27.72 5.26 -5.48
N ALA A 122 28.14 6.52 -5.60
CA ALA A 122 27.64 7.42 -6.64
C ALA A 122 28.15 7.03 -8.04
N LYS A 123 29.41 6.57 -8.14
CA LYS A 123 29.98 6.09 -9.41
C LYS A 123 29.36 4.78 -9.89
N SER A 124 28.81 3.97 -8.99
CA SER A 124 28.10 2.74 -9.34
C SER A 124 26.64 2.97 -9.77
N GLN A 125 26.06 4.15 -9.53
CA GLN A 125 24.70 4.48 -9.98
C GLN A 125 24.63 5.05 -11.41
N GLU A 126 25.72 5.59 -11.96
CA GLU A 126 25.73 6.04 -13.37
C GLU A 126 25.88 4.88 -14.39
N ALA A 127 26.13 3.65 -13.92
CA ALA A 127 25.99 2.42 -14.73
C ALA A 127 24.53 1.89 -14.79
N GLY A 128 23.59 2.54 -14.08
CA GLY A 128 22.21 2.09 -13.91
C GLY A 128 21.30 2.23 -15.15
N VAL A 129 21.69 3.01 -16.16
CA VAL A 129 20.90 3.15 -17.39
C VAL A 129 21.24 2.05 -18.42
N SER A 130 22.41 1.41 -18.32
CA SER A 130 22.79 0.30 -19.22
C SER A 130 22.45 -1.09 -18.69
N THR A 131 22.04 -1.24 -17.43
CA THR A 131 21.76 -2.55 -16.82
C THR A 131 20.40 -3.14 -17.19
N GLN A 132 19.42 -2.34 -17.63
CA GLN A 132 18.17 -2.87 -18.21
C GLN A 132 18.42 -3.75 -19.44
N LYS A 133 19.52 -3.55 -20.16
CA LYS A 133 19.89 -4.35 -21.34
C LYS A 133 20.86 -5.51 -21.02
N ALA A 134 21.41 -5.58 -19.81
CA ALA A 134 22.51 -6.49 -19.48
C ALA A 134 22.11 -7.73 -18.65
N VAL A 135 20.90 -7.79 -18.07
CA VAL A 135 20.49 -8.94 -17.24
C VAL A 135 20.15 -10.19 -18.08
N VAL A 136 19.98 -10.04 -19.41
CA VAL A 136 19.66 -11.17 -20.31
C VAL A 136 20.89 -12.08 -20.59
N ALA A 137 22.08 -11.76 -20.09
CA ALA A 137 23.32 -12.41 -20.52
C ALA A 137 23.75 -13.64 -19.70
N GLN A 138 23.01 -14.09 -18.66
CA GLN A 138 23.46 -15.20 -17.78
C GLN A 138 22.34 -16.18 -17.38
N GLY A 139 21.42 -16.52 -18.27
CA GLY A 139 20.40 -17.56 -18.01
C GLY A 139 19.36 -17.23 -16.93
N PHE A 140 19.47 -16.07 -16.28
CA PHE A 140 18.46 -15.50 -15.39
C PHE A 140 17.54 -14.56 -16.17
N ALA A 141 16.23 -14.69 -15.96
CA ALA A 141 15.22 -13.83 -16.56
C ALA A 141 14.14 -13.49 -15.53
N LEU A 142 13.72 -12.23 -15.49
CA LEU A 142 12.61 -11.79 -14.65
C LEU A 142 11.28 -12.36 -15.18
N PRO A 143 10.34 -12.72 -14.29
CA PRO A 143 8.96 -13.00 -14.67
C PRO A 143 8.40 -11.86 -15.53
N ALA A 144 7.71 -12.19 -16.62
CA ALA A 144 7.11 -11.18 -17.48
C ALA A 144 5.92 -10.49 -16.78
N ARG A 145 5.81 -9.16 -16.92
CA ARG A 145 4.68 -8.39 -16.38
C ARG A 145 3.38 -8.79 -17.10
N PRO A 146 2.25 -8.88 -16.39
CA PRO A 146 0.95 -9.13 -16.99
C PRO A 146 0.50 -7.91 -17.81
N VAL A 147 -0.21 -8.17 -18.90
CA VAL A 147 -0.88 -7.11 -19.67
C VAL A 147 -2.19 -6.77 -18.96
N LEU A 148 -2.28 -5.53 -18.48
CA LEU A 148 -3.49 -5.01 -17.83
C LEU A 148 -4.37 -4.31 -18.85
N GLN A 149 -5.68 -4.45 -18.67
CA GLN A 149 -6.67 -3.78 -19.50
C GLN A 149 -7.06 -2.42 -18.90
N ASP A 150 -7.38 -1.44 -19.73
CA ASP A 150 -7.85 -0.15 -19.23
C ASP A 150 -9.24 -0.29 -18.60
N VAL A 151 -9.38 0.16 -17.35
CA VAL A 151 -10.66 0.19 -16.65
C VAL A 151 -11.15 1.62 -16.77
N ALA A 152 -12.01 1.93 -17.74
CA ALA A 152 -12.55 3.28 -17.89
C ALA A 152 -13.53 3.65 -16.77
N ASP A 153 -13.72 4.95 -16.51
CA ASP A 153 -14.77 5.43 -15.60
C ASP A 153 -16.14 5.20 -16.23
N LEU A 154 -17.09 4.73 -15.43
CA LEU A 154 -18.44 4.49 -15.90
C LEU A 154 -19.26 5.79 -15.82
N PRO A 155 -19.64 6.43 -16.94
CA PRO A 155 -20.48 7.62 -16.88
C PRO A 155 -21.86 7.26 -16.34
N LEU A 156 -22.32 8.01 -15.32
CA LEU A 156 -23.64 7.82 -14.72
C LEU A 156 -24.66 8.77 -15.38
N PRO A 157 -25.86 8.29 -15.71
CA PRO A 157 -26.94 9.17 -16.16
C PRO A 157 -27.43 10.06 -15.01
N THR A 158 -28.05 11.19 -15.33
CA THR A 158 -28.63 12.11 -14.34
C THR A 158 -29.90 11.56 -13.68
N SER A 159 -30.60 10.65 -14.36
CA SER A 159 -31.74 9.90 -13.82
C SER A 159 -31.97 8.61 -14.63
N PHE A 160 -32.65 7.64 -14.02
CA PHE A 160 -33.19 6.46 -14.70
C PHE A 160 -34.71 6.60 -14.87
N CYS A 161 -35.27 6.11 -15.97
CA CYS A 161 -36.72 6.15 -16.20
C CYS A 161 -37.49 5.17 -15.33
N THR A 162 -36.90 4.00 -15.06
CA THR A 162 -37.48 2.95 -14.20
C THR A 162 -36.41 2.24 -13.37
N ALA A 163 -36.85 1.49 -12.34
CA ALA A 163 -35.96 0.67 -11.54
C ALA A 163 -35.34 -0.47 -12.37
N GLU A 164 -36.08 -1.05 -13.32
CA GLU A 164 -35.61 -2.07 -14.24
C GLU A 164 -34.48 -1.54 -15.12
N GLN A 165 -34.56 -0.29 -15.56
CA GLN A 165 -33.49 0.33 -16.35
C GLN A 165 -32.20 0.52 -15.52
N ARG A 166 -32.32 0.93 -14.25
CA ARG A 166 -31.17 1.01 -13.34
C ARG A 166 -30.55 -0.37 -13.11
N ASN A 167 -31.38 -1.39 -12.89
CA ASN A 167 -30.92 -2.77 -12.71
C ASN A 167 -30.22 -3.28 -13.98
N ALA A 168 -30.78 -3.01 -15.17
CA ALA A 168 -30.15 -3.35 -16.43
C ALA A 168 -28.80 -2.64 -16.61
N PHE A 169 -28.69 -1.36 -16.23
CA PHE A 169 -27.41 -0.64 -16.23
C PHE A 169 -26.39 -1.29 -15.28
N TYR A 170 -26.82 -1.67 -14.08
CA TYR A 170 -25.96 -2.37 -13.13
C TYR A 170 -25.42 -3.70 -13.72
N GLU A 171 -26.31 -4.52 -14.28
CA GLU A 171 -25.95 -5.82 -14.85
C GLU A 171 -25.06 -5.70 -16.10
N THR A 172 -25.41 -4.79 -17.02
CA THR A 172 -24.80 -4.74 -18.36
C THR A 172 -23.63 -3.76 -18.48
N ARG A 173 -23.50 -2.80 -17.56
CA ARG A 173 -22.46 -1.75 -17.60
C ARG A 173 -21.56 -1.80 -16.38
N TYR A 174 -22.12 -1.84 -15.18
CA TYR A 174 -21.32 -1.79 -13.96
C TYR A 174 -20.57 -3.10 -13.68
N LYS A 175 -21.26 -4.25 -13.68
CA LYS A 175 -20.63 -5.54 -13.38
C LYS A 175 -19.43 -5.87 -14.29
N PRO A 176 -19.50 -5.70 -15.63
CA PRO A 176 -18.35 -5.97 -16.49
C PRO A 176 -17.11 -5.14 -16.14
N VAL A 177 -17.30 -3.85 -15.79
CA VAL A 177 -16.19 -2.97 -15.37
C VAL A 177 -15.60 -3.43 -14.03
N LEU A 178 -16.44 -3.87 -13.10
CA LEU A 178 -15.99 -4.42 -11.82
C LEU A 178 -15.19 -5.72 -12.00
N GLU A 179 -15.68 -6.65 -12.82
CA GLU A 179 -14.99 -7.91 -13.11
C GLU A 179 -13.65 -7.66 -13.82
N LEU A 180 -13.61 -6.71 -14.75
CA LEU A 180 -12.37 -6.28 -15.39
C LEU A 180 -11.35 -5.75 -14.37
N ALA A 181 -11.79 -4.88 -13.44
CA ALA A 181 -10.93 -4.35 -12.40
C ALA A 181 -10.41 -5.45 -11.46
N ARG A 182 -11.26 -6.44 -11.12
CA ARG A 182 -10.87 -7.63 -10.35
C ARG A 182 -9.87 -8.50 -11.10
N ALA A 183 -10.06 -8.72 -12.39
CA ALA A 183 -9.14 -9.50 -13.21
C ALA A 183 -7.74 -8.85 -13.29
N ASN A 184 -7.68 -7.52 -13.49
CA ASN A 184 -6.43 -6.77 -13.43
C ASN A 184 -5.75 -6.90 -12.06
N ASN A 185 -6.52 -6.82 -10.98
CA ASN A 185 -5.98 -6.96 -9.64
C ASN A 185 -5.43 -8.37 -9.37
N ALA A 186 -6.18 -9.40 -9.77
CA ALA A 186 -5.74 -10.79 -9.69
C ALA A 186 -4.46 -11.04 -10.49
N ALA A 187 -4.33 -10.44 -11.68
CA ALA A 187 -3.11 -10.52 -12.48
C ALA A 187 -1.91 -9.85 -11.78
N ALA A 188 -2.11 -8.70 -11.13
CA ALA A 188 -1.05 -8.05 -10.36
C ALA A 188 -0.61 -8.88 -9.14
N ILE A 189 -1.56 -9.49 -8.43
CA ILE A 189 -1.28 -10.43 -7.33
C ILE A 189 -0.47 -11.62 -7.84
N ALA A 190 -0.90 -12.24 -8.94
CA ALA A 190 -0.25 -13.40 -9.53
C ALA A 190 1.19 -13.08 -9.95
N HIS A 191 1.44 -11.88 -10.48
CA HIS A 191 2.79 -11.45 -10.84
C HIS A 191 3.69 -11.25 -9.62
N MET A 192 3.19 -10.60 -8.55
CA MET A 192 3.93 -10.48 -7.29
C MET A 192 4.27 -11.85 -6.70
N LYS A 193 3.35 -12.82 -6.79
CA LYS A 193 3.62 -14.20 -6.41
C LYS A 193 4.71 -14.84 -7.29
N ALA A 194 4.67 -14.64 -8.60
CA ALA A 194 5.69 -15.17 -9.49
C ALA A 194 7.09 -14.60 -9.18
N LEU A 195 7.18 -13.32 -8.81
CA LEU A 195 8.43 -12.70 -8.35
C LEU A 195 8.92 -13.31 -7.03
N GLN A 196 8.02 -13.58 -6.09
CA GLN A 196 8.35 -14.25 -4.84
C GLN A 196 8.86 -15.68 -5.07
N ASP A 197 8.13 -16.47 -5.87
CA ASP A 197 8.49 -17.86 -6.18
C ASP A 197 9.87 -17.92 -6.90
N ALA A 198 10.14 -16.96 -7.79
CA ALA A 198 11.45 -16.81 -8.42
C ALA A 198 12.55 -16.44 -7.41
N TYR A 199 12.26 -15.53 -6.46
CA TYR A 199 13.21 -15.15 -5.41
C TYR A 199 13.57 -16.36 -4.54
N ASP A 200 12.58 -17.14 -4.13
CA ASP A 200 12.78 -18.31 -3.30
C ASP A 200 13.62 -19.39 -4.02
N SER A 201 13.45 -19.53 -5.33
CA SER A 201 14.28 -20.45 -6.14
C SER A 201 15.77 -20.08 -6.19
N HIS A 202 16.11 -18.81 -5.95
CA HIS A 202 17.48 -18.29 -6.00
C HIS A 202 18.11 -18.08 -4.61
N GLN A 203 17.42 -18.38 -3.51
CA GLN A 203 17.95 -18.19 -2.14
C GLN A 203 19.23 -18.96 -1.82
N LEU A 204 19.46 -20.11 -2.48
CA LEU A 204 20.66 -20.93 -2.28
C LEU A 204 21.78 -20.60 -3.29
N SER A 205 21.55 -19.65 -4.19
CA SER A 205 22.57 -19.18 -5.14
C SER A 205 23.68 -18.43 -4.42
N ARG A 206 24.93 -18.64 -4.85
CA ARG A 206 26.06 -17.84 -4.36
C ARG A 206 26.12 -16.45 -5.00
N ASP A 207 25.42 -16.25 -6.12
CA ASP A 207 25.32 -14.97 -6.80
C ASP A 207 24.12 -14.17 -6.28
N PRO A 208 24.32 -12.98 -5.68
CA PRO A 208 23.24 -12.13 -5.21
C PRO A 208 22.51 -11.36 -6.32
N ALA A 209 23.03 -11.32 -7.56
CA ALA A 209 22.48 -10.50 -8.62
C ALA A 209 21.01 -10.83 -8.98
N PRO A 210 20.60 -12.11 -9.15
CA PRO A 210 19.20 -12.47 -9.39
C PRO A 210 18.24 -12.00 -8.29
N MET A 211 18.65 -12.17 -7.04
CA MET A 211 17.85 -11.81 -5.86
C MET A 211 17.65 -10.30 -5.78
N ASN A 212 18.72 -9.54 -6.00
CA ASN A 212 18.68 -8.08 -6.02
C ASN A 212 17.78 -7.57 -7.16
N ALA A 213 17.87 -8.18 -8.36
CA ALA A 213 17.03 -7.84 -9.50
C ALA A 213 15.55 -8.14 -9.24
N LEU A 214 15.22 -9.31 -8.68
CA LEU A 214 13.84 -9.66 -8.32
C LEU A 214 13.27 -8.74 -7.25
N ALA A 215 14.06 -8.41 -6.22
CA ALA A 215 13.64 -7.49 -5.18
C ALA A 215 13.43 -6.06 -5.71
N ALA A 216 14.24 -5.61 -6.67
CA ALA A 216 14.06 -4.31 -7.33
C ALA A 216 12.78 -4.31 -8.18
N GLU A 217 12.59 -5.31 -9.04
CA GLU A 217 11.40 -5.45 -9.87
C GLU A 217 10.11 -5.54 -9.04
N ALA A 218 10.10 -6.30 -7.94
CA ALA A 218 8.95 -6.39 -7.05
C ALA A 218 8.58 -5.05 -6.42
N ARG A 219 9.57 -4.25 -5.99
CA ARG A 219 9.33 -2.90 -5.46
C ARG A 219 8.75 -1.97 -6.53
N ASP A 220 9.36 -1.95 -7.71
CA ASP A 220 8.92 -1.11 -8.83
C ASP A 220 7.50 -1.47 -9.28
N TYR A 221 7.23 -2.77 -9.45
CA TYR A 221 5.91 -3.26 -9.85
C TYR A 221 4.85 -2.95 -8.80
N GLN A 222 5.17 -3.14 -7.51
CA GLN A 222 4.26 -2.83 -6.42
C GLN A 222 3.85 -1.35 -6.43
N GLN A 223 4.80 -0.44 -6.60
CA GLN A 223 4.58 1.00 -6.58
C GLN A 223 3.83 1.50 -7.82
N GLN A 224 4.22 1.03 -8.99
CA GLN A 224 3.73 1.57 -10.26
C GLN A 224 2.46 0.89 -10.76
N VAL A 225 2.26 -0.40 -10.44
CA VAL A 225 1.23 -1.21 -11.09
C VAL A 225 0.25 -1.80 -10.08
N ALA A 226 0.75 -2.52 -9.08
CA ALA A 226 -0.11 -3.22 -8.14
C ALA A 226 -0.96 -2.21 -7.33
N ALA A 227 -0.33 -1.21 -6.70
CA ALA A 227 -1.03 -0.18 -5.94
C ALA A 227 -2.13 0.53 -6.77
N MET A 228 -1.82 0.87 -8.03
CA MET A 228 -2.78 1.51 -8.94
C MET A 228 -3.97 0.60 -9.29
N THR A 229 -3.72 -0.68 -9.57
CA THR A 229 -4.79 -1.64 -9.89
C THR A 229 -5.70 -1.90 -8.68
N TYR A 230 -5.16 -2.01 -7.47
CA TYR A 230 -5.99 -2.08 -6.25
C TYR A 230 -6.85 -0.82 -6.07
N SER A 231 -6.24 0.37 -6.21
CA SER A 231 -6.94 1.65 -6.08
C SER A 231 -8.09 1.76 -7.08
N ARG A 232 -7.87 1.34 -8.32
CA ARG A 232 -8.87 1.33 -9.38
C ARG A 232 -10.04 0.42 -9.06
N GLN A 233 -9.80 -0.84 -8.65
CA GLN A 233 -10.87 -1.75 -8.23
C GLN A 233 -11.67 -1.16 -7.06
N ALA A 234 -10.99 -0.61 -6.05
CA ALA A 234 -11.66 0.01 -4.91
C ALA A 234 -12.53 1.21 -5.33
N ALA A 235 -12.09 2.00 -6.31
CA ALA A 235 -12.89 3.10 -6.87
C ALA A 235 -14.16 2.59 -7.55
N VAL A 236 -14.08 1.52 -8.36
CA VAL A 236 -15.25 0.91 -9.01
C VAL A 236 -16.23 0.35 -7.97
N VAL A 237 -15.72 -0.30 -6.90
CA VAL A 237 -16.57 -0.76 -5.79
C VAL A 237 -17.30 0.40 -5.13
N ARG A 238 -16.62 1.51 -4.82
CA ARG A 238 -17.26 2.71 -4.25
C ARG A 238 -18.26 3.38 -5.20
N GLN A 239 -18.09 3.22 -6.51
CA GLN A 239 -19.01 3.76 -7.50
C GLN A 239 -20.41 3.10 -7.45
N PHE A 240 -20.53 1.92 -6.84
CA PHE A 240 -21.83 1.25 -6.64
C PHE A 240 -22.85 2.16 -5.95
N ASP A 241 -22.45 2.85 -4.88
CA ASP A 241 -23.33 3.76 -4.13
C ASP A 241 -23.82 4.90 -5.02
N ALA A 242 -22.95 5.41 -5.90
CA ALA A 242 -23.31 6.46 -6.85
C ALA A 242 -24.32 5.95 -7.89
N VAL A 243 -24.20 4.72 -8.38
CA VAL A 243 -25.18 4.10 -9.30
C VAL A 243 -26.54 3.97 -8.62
N MET A 244 -26.57 3.54 -7.35
CA MET A 244 -27.81 3.34 -6.61
C MET A 244 -28.47 4.64 -6.15
N ALA A 245 -27.68 5.71 -5.98
CA ALA A 245 -28.16 7.05 -5.65
C ALA A 245 -28.74 7.83 -6.84
N VAL A 246 -28.54 7.38 -8.09
CA VAL A 246 -29.15 8.02 -9.26
C VAL A 246 -30.69 7.93 -9.14
N PRO A 247 -31.41 9.08 -9.23
CA PRO A 247 -32.85 9.10 -9.04
C PRO A 247 -33.57 8.35 -10.16
N VAL A 248 -34.66 7.67 -9.79
CA VAL A 248 -35.59 7.08 -10.75
C VAL A 248 -36.76 8.05 -10.91
N ASN A 249 -36.85 8.70 -12.07
CA ASN A 249 -37.89 9.66 -12.40
C ASN A 249 -38.63 9.19 -13.65
N ALA A 250 -39.96 9.29 -13.67
CA ALA A 250 -40.72 8.96 -14.87
C ALA A 250 -40.25 9.86 -16.05
N CYS A 251 -39.69 9.24 -17.08
CA CYS A 251 -39.27 9.96 -18.27
C CYS A 251 -40.50 10.36 -19.09
N GLN A 252 -40.57 11.63 -19.51
CA GLN A 252 -41.45 12.00 -20.61
C GLN A 252 -40.86 11.40 -21.89
N LEU A 253 -41.34 10.22 -22.29
CA LEU A 253 -41.11 9.74 -23.64
C LEU A 253 -41.79 10.75 -24.56
N ALA A 254 -41.01 11.60 -25.22
CA ALA A 254 -41.53 12.36 -26.36
C ALA A 254 -41.99 11.31 -27.38
N GLU A 255 -43.30 11.12 -27.49
CA GLU A 255 -43.89 10.34 -28.56
C GLU A 255 -43.35 10.91 -29.87
N VAL A 256 -42.51 10.12 -30.55
CA VAL A 256 -42.11 10.42 -31.91
C VAL A 256 -43.39 10.26 -32.74
N ALA A 257 -44.07 11.38 -32.98
CA ALA A 257 -45.23 11.44 -33.85
C ALA A 257 -44.84 10.85 -35.21
N LYS A 258 -45.61 9.84 -35.60
CA LYS A 258 -45.44 9.01 -36.80
C LYS A 258 -45.75 9.79 -38.08
#